data_AF-A0A291TFK0-F1
#
_entry.id   AF-A0A291TFK0-F1
#
_cell.length_a   1.000
_cell.length_b   1.000
_cell.length_c   1.000
_cell.angle_alpha   90.00
_cell.angle_beta   90.00
_cell.angle_gamma   90.00
#
_symmetry.space_group_name_H-M   'P 1'
#
loop_
_entity.id
_entity.type
_entity.pdbx_description
1 polymer ?
#
loop_
_entity_poly.entity_id
_entity_poly.type
_entity_poly.pdbx_seq_one_letter_code
_entity_poly.pdbx_strand_id
1 'polypeptide(L)'
;MTCKYRPYYEYKPTRENFMDDEMSEEDVARNIELLVDDLTEHFSAIGGMVEFSSEKVISITTDLTEEECDTAVTGYLNNLKLFAKKLP
;
A
#
# COMPACT_ATOMS: atom_id res chain seq x y z
N MET A 1 -1.93 5.08 -17.35
CA MET A 1 -0.60 4.83 -16.75
C MET A 1 -0.67 3.64 -15.80
N THR A 2 0.42 2.91 -15.53
CA THR A 2 0.43 1.81 -14.55
C THR A 2 1.53 1.99 -13.51
N CYS A 3 1.14 2.03 -12.24
CA CYS A 3 2.03 2.15 -11.09
C CYS A 3 2.09 0.82 -10.35
N LYS A 4 3.30 0.36 -9.97
CA LYS A 4 3.47 -0.94 -9.31
C LYS A 4 4.16 -0.78 -7.97
N TYR A 5 3.59 -1.43 -6.95
CA TYR A 5 4.05 -1.35 -5.57
C TYR A 5 4.09 -2.73 -4.94
N ARG A 6 5.14 -3.01 -4.17
CA ARG A 6 5.19 -4.18 -3.28
C ARG A 6 5.09 -3.67 -1.83
N PRO A 7 3.94 -3.80 -1.16
CA PRO A 7 3.81 -3.42 0.24
C PRO A 7 4.62 -4.37 1.13
N TYR A 8 5.19 -3.83 2.20
CA TYR A 8 5.89 -4.58 3.22
C TYR A 8 5.80 -3.87 4.56
N TYR A 9 5.92 -4.64 5.64
CA TYR A 9 6.10 -4.10 6.98
C TYR A 9 7.58 -4.19 7.36
N GLU A 10 8.08 -3.16 8.04
CA GLU A 10 9.40 -3.15 8.63
C GLU A 10 9.30 -2.50 10.00
N TYR A 11 9.53 -3.29 11.07
CA TYR A 11 9.59 -2.75 12.41
C TYR A 11 10.90 -1.99 12.61
N LYS A 12 10.80 -0.67 12.64
CA LYS A 12 11.89 0.23 13.03
C LYS A 12 11.44 1.06 14.23
N PRO A 13 11.85 0.69 15.46
CA PRO A 13 11.54 1.49 16.64
C PRO A 13 12.19 2.87 16.47
N THR A 14 11.35 3.88 16.28
CA THR A 14 11.76 5.29 16.29
C THR A 14 11.51 5.87 17.69
N ARG A 15 12.00 7.08 17.91
CA ARG A 15 11.72 7.81 19.16
C ARG A 15 10.22 8.03 19.40
N GLU A 16 9.43 8.05 18.32
CA GLU A 16 7.98 8.26 18.34
C GLU A 16 7.21 6.95 18.59
N ASN A 17 7.80 5.80 18.25
CA ASN A 17 7.12 4.50 18.25
C ASN A 17 7.78 3.50 19.21
N PHE A 18 8.56 3.98 20.19
CA PHE A 18 9.35 3.13 21.10
C PHE A 18 8.50 2.24 22.01
N MET A 19 7.22 2.57 22.19
CA MET A 19 6.27 1.78 22.98
C MET A 19 5.28 0.98 22.10
N ASP A 20 5.39 1.07 20.77
CA ASP A 20 4.54 0.30 19.89
C ASP A 20 5.04 -1.15 19.84
N ASP A 21 4.12 -2.09 20.02
CA ASP A 21 4.41 -3.50 19.77
C ASP A 21 4.64 -3.74 18.26
N GLU A 22 5.56 -4.66 17.95
CA GLU A 22 5.79 -5.13 16.60
C GLU A 22 4.50 -5.79 16.05
N MET A 23 4.10 -5.44 14.83
CA MET A 23 2.93 -6.07 14.21
C MET A 23 3.22 -7.55 13.94
N SER A 24 2.27 -8.41 14.33
CA SER A 24 2.35 -9.83 14.03
C SER A 24 2.27 -10.08 12.51
N GLU A 25 2.78 -11.22 12.04
CA GLU A 25 2.67 -11.59 10.62
C GLU A 25 1.21 -11.66 10.15
N GLU A 26 0.28 -12.04 11.03
CA GLU A 26 -1.16 -12.07 10.77
C GLU A 26 -1.73 -10.65 10.59
N ASP A 27 -1.35 -9.71 11.45
CA ASP A 27 -1.77 -8.32 11.33
C ASP A 27 -1.18 -7.67 10.08
N VAL A 28 0.07 -7.97 9.73
CA VAL A 28 0.70 -7.50 8.49
C VAL A 28 -0.04 -8.02 7.27
N ALA A 29 -0.40 -9.32 7.24
CA ALA A 29 -1.16 -9.90 6.14
C ALA A 29 -2.54 -9.24 6.02
N ARG A 30 -3.26 -9.09 7.14
CA ARG A 30 -4.56 -8.41 7.19
C ARG A 30 -4.45 -6.96 6.70
N ASN A 31 -3.44 -6.22 7.11
CA ASN A 31 -3.25 -4.83 6.68
C ASN A 31 -2.93 -4.76 5.17
N ILE A 32 -2.19 -5.72 4.61
CA ILE A 32 -1.95 -5.75 3.15
C ILE A 32 -3.26 -6.04 2.40
N GLU A 33 -4.12 -6.92 2.90
CA GLU A 33 -5.44 -7.18 2.31
C GLU A 33 -6.32 -5.91 2.36
N LEU A 34 -6.39 -5.25 3.52
CA LEU A 34 -7.11 -3.99 3.68
C LEU A 34 -6.59 -2.91 2.73
N LEU A 35 -5.27 -2.82 2.55
CA LEU A 35 -4.66 -1.89 1.60
C LEU A 35 -5.14 -2.14 0.17
N VAL A 36 -5.21 -3.41 -0.24
CA VAL A 36 -5.68 -3.78 -1.59
C VAL A 36 -7.14 -3.41 -1.78
N ASP A 37 -7.99 -3.66 -0.78
CA ASP A 37 -9.41 -3.33 -0.81
C ASP A 37 -9.62 -1.81 -0.89
N ASP A 38 -8.96 -1.04 -0.02
CA ASP A 38 -9.04 0.43 0.02
C ASP A 38 -8.60 1.06 -1.30
N LEU A 39 -7.48 0.58 -1.87
CA LEU A 39 -6.99 1.05 -3.16
C LEU A 39 -7.96 0.65 -4.28
N THR A 40 -8.48 -0.57 -4.26
CA THR A 40 -9.44 -1.03 -5.27
C THR A 40 -10.69 -0.17 -5.26
N GLU A 41 -11.25 0.14 -4.10
CA GLU A 41 -12.41 1.02 -3.96
C GLU A 41 -12.09 2.43 -4.48
N HIS A 42 -10.98 3.02 -4.03
CA HIS A 42 -10.59 4.37 -4.40
C HIS A 42 -10.35 4.52 -5.91
N PHE A 43 -9.53 3.65 -6.50
CA PHE A 43 -9.17 3.74 -7.90
C PHE A 43 -10.33 3.35 -8.81
N SER A 44 -11.18 2.39 -8.42
CA SER A 44 -12.39 2.06 -9.20
C SER A 44 -13.37 3.24 -9.27
N ALA A 45 -13.48 4.04 -8.20
CA ALA A 45 -14.35 5.22 -8.17
C ALA A 45 -13.92 6.31 -9.17
N ILE A 46 -12.64 6.36 -9.53
CA ILE A 46 -12.08 7.31 -10.51
C ILE A 46 -11.82 6.67 -11.88
N GLY A 47 -12.32 5.45 -12.12
CA GLY A 47 -12.16 4.73 -13.40
C GLY A 47 -10.81 4.02 -13.58
N GLY A 48 -10.01 3.93 -12.53
CA GLY A 48 -8.80 3.11 -12.48
C GLY A 48 -9.09 1.64 -12.16
N MET A 49 -8.05 0.82 -12.26
CA MET A 49 -8.08 -0.62 -12.00
C MET A 49 -6.93 -0.99 -11.08
N VAL A 50 -7.19 -1.84 -10.10
CA VAL A 50 -6.18 -2.36 -9.18
C VAL A 50 -6.12 -3.88 -9.34
N GLU A 51 -4.92 -4.41 -9.52
CA GLU A 51 -4.64 -5.84 -9.58
C GLU A 51 -3.65 -6.22 -8.50
N PHE A 52 -3.95 -7.28 -7.74
CA PHE A 52 -3.03 -7.85 -6.77
C PHE A 52 -2.55 -9.23 -7.23
N SER A 53 -1.24 -9.38 -7.34
CA SER A 53 -0.61 -10.61 -7.79
C SER A 53 -0.20 -11.52 -6.64
N SER A 54 0.00 -12.81 -6.94
CA SER A 54 0.51 -13.82 -5.99
C SER A 54 1.89 -13.49 -5.42
N GLU A 55 2.65 -12.60 -6.05
CA GLU A 55 3.95 -12.10 -5.56
C GLU A 55 3.84 -10.91 -4.61
N LYS A 56 2.64 -10.63 -4.10
CA LYS A 56 2.31 -9.46 -3.28
C LYS A 56 2.65 -8.14 -3.97
N VAL A 57 2.41 -8.06 -5.28
CA VAL A 57 2.57 -6.82 -6.06
C VAL A 57 1.20 -6.27 -6.39
N ILE A 58 0.99 -5.01 -6.04
CA ILE A 58 -0.17 -4.19 -6.38
C ILE A 58 0.17 -3.45 -7.68
N SER A 59 -0.65 -3.63 -8.70
CA SER A 59 -0.56 -2.90 -9.98
C SER A 59 -1.79 -2.02 -10.12
N ILE A 60 -1.59 -0.72 -10.28
CA ILE A 60 -2.66 0.28 -10.37
C ILE A 60 -2.61 0.89 -11.75
N THR A 61 -3.63 0.66 -12.55
CA THR A 61 -3.82 1.32 -13.85
C THR A 61 -4.79 2.47 -13.70
N THR A 62 -4.33 3.70 -13.94
CA THR A 62 -5.12 4.92 -13.77
C THR A 62 -4.71 5.99 -14.78
N ASP A 63 -5.57 6.97 -15.01
CA ASP A 63 -5.28 8.16 -15.81
C ASP A 63 -4.57 9.26 -15.02
N LEU A 64 -4.44 9.09 -13.69
CA LEU A 64 -3.66 9.98 -12.84
C LEU A 64 -2.18 9.97 -13.23
N THR A 65 -1.50 11.06 -12.87
CA THR A 65 -0.05 11.14 -12.96
C THR A 65 0.63 10.22 -11.94
N GLU A 66 1.90 9.93 -12.16
CA GLU A 66 2.71 9.12 -11.25
C GLU A 66 2.75 9.68 -9.84
N GLU A 67 2.91 11.00 -9.73
CA GLU A 67 3.00 11.71 -8.45
C GLU A 67 1.69 11.66 -7.67
N GLU A 68 0.55 11.82 -8.35
CA GLU A 68 -0.78 11.70 -7.74
C GLU A 68 -1.04 10.28 -7.26
N CYS A 69 -0.67 9.27 -8.07
CA CYS A 69 -0.80 7.88 -7.68
C CYS A 69 0.09 7.55 -6.47
N ASP A 70 1.36 7.97 -6.48
CA ASP A 70 2.28 7.78 -5.35
C ASP A 70 1.76 8.45 -4.08
N THR A 71 1.22 9.66 -4.20
CA THR A 71 0.65 10.42 -3.07
C THR A 71 -0.55 9.71 -2.48
N ALA A 72 -1.49 9.26 -3.32
CA ALA A 72 -2.66 8.51 -2.88
C ALA A 72 -2.25 7.22 -2.14
N VAL A 73 -1.41 6.40 -2.78
CA VAL A 73 -0.94 5.11 -2.23
C VAL A 73 -0.19 5.31 -0.91
N THR A 74 0.66 6.34 -0.81
CA THR A 74 1.39 6.67 0.43
C THR A 74 0.45 6.99 1.59
N GLY A 75 -0.67 7.67 1.32
CA GLY A 75 -1.69 7.94 2.34
C GLY A 75 -2.27 6.65 2.95
N TYR A 76 -2.66 5.70 2.10
CA TYR A 76 -3.20 4.41 2.55
C TYR A 76 -2.16 3.56 3.29
N LEU A 77 -0.92 3.54 2.78
CA LEU A 77 0.20 2.83 3.42
C LEU A 77 0.46 3.31 4.84
N ASN A 78 0.52 4.63 5.04
CA ASN A 78 0.77 5.22 6.35
C ASN A 78 -0.33 4.88 7.36
N ASN A 79 -1.60 4.89 6.94
CA ASN A 79 -2.73 4.51 7.80
C ASN A 79 -2.63 3.08 8.31
N LEU A 80 -2.04 2.19 7.50
CA LEU A 80 -1.90 0.76 7.80
C LEU A 80 -0.52 0.40 8.38
N LYS A 81 0.32 1.42 8.68
CA LYS A 81 1.71 1.26 9.11
C LYS A 81 2.53 0.37 8.17
N LEU A 82 2.24 0.44 6.86
CA LEU A 82 2.94 -0.28 5.81
C LEU A 82 3.88 0.66 5.05
N PHE A 83 4.91 0.08 4.46
CA PHE A 83 5.78 0.72 3.47
C PHE A 83 5.54 0.09 2.11
N ALA A 84 5.99 0.75 1.04
CA ALA A 84 5.98 0.15 -0.29
C ALA A 84 7.31 0.33 -1.00
N LYS A 85 7.74 -0.74 -1.67
CA LYS A 85 8.81 -0.68 -2.66
C LYS A 85 8.16 -0.48 -4.03
N LYS A 86 8.41 0.67 -4.64
CA LYS A 86 8.01 0.94 -6.03
C LYS A 86 8.79 0.04 -6.98
N LEU A 87 8.07 -0.53 -7.95
CA LEU A 87 8.63 -1.41 -8.97
C LEU A 87 8.58 -0.73 -10.35
N PRO A 88 9.53 -1.06 -11.25
CA PRO A 88 9.55 -0.55 -12.62
C PRO A 88 8.42 -1.13 -13.51
#